data_AF-A0A5K1HGP9-F1
#
_entry.id   AF-A0A5K1HGP9-F1
#
_cell.length_a   1.000
_cell.length_b   1.000
_cell.length_c   1.000
_cell.angle_alpha   90.00
_cell.angle_beta   90.00
_cell.angle_gamma   90.00
#
_symmetry.space_group_name_H-M   'P 1'
#
loop_
_entity.id
_entity.type
_entity.pdbx_description
1 polymer ?
#
loop_
_entity_poly.entity_id
_entity_poly.type
_entity_poly.pdbx_seq_one_letter_code
_entity_poly.pdbx_strand_id
1 'polypeptide(L)' 'RYQRINKIGEGTYGVVYKARDKLTNDIVAVKKIRLDHEDEGLPSTA' A
#
# COMPACT_ATOMS: atom_id res chain seq x y z
N ARG A 1 1.96 -7.86 -12.50
CA ARG A 1 0.59 -8.40 -12.30
C ARG A 1 -0.47 -7.30 -12.17
N TYR A 2 -0.27 -6.26 -11.35
CA TYR A 2 -1.24 -5.16 -11.19
C TYR A 2 -0.89 -3.90 -12.00
N GLN A 3 -1.90 -3.19 -12.49
CA GLN A 3 -1.77 -1.86 -13.10
C GLN A 3 -2.29 -0.81 -12.14
N ARG A 4 -1.42 0.07 -11.62
CA ARG A 4 -1.84 1.19 -10.77
C ARG A 4 -2.63 2.21 -11.60
N ILE A 5 -3.72 2.71 -11.03
CA ILE A 5 -4.61 3.70 -11.65
C ILE A 5 -4.35 5.06 -11.00
N ASN A 6 -4.71 5.20 -9.73
CA ASN A 6 -4.54 6.43 -8.97
C ASN A 6 -4.32 6.14 -7.48
N LYS A 7 -3.72 7.10 -6.78
CA LYS A 7 -3.63 7.09 -5.32
C LYS A 7 -5.02 7.34 -4.73
N ILE A 8 -5.39 6.54 -3.72
CA ILE A 8 -6.68 6.65 -3.01
C ILE A 8 -6.52 6.90 -1.52
N GLY A 9 -5.32 6.74 -0.95
CA GLY A 9 -5.08 7.05 0.46
C GLY A 9 -3.60 7.11 0.79
N GLU A 10 -3.28 7.82 1.87
CA GLU A 10 -1.95 7.88 2.49
C GLU A 10 -2.12 7.86 4.00
N GLY A 11 -1.27 7.08 4.67
CA GLY A 11 -1.15 7.09 6.12
C GLY A 11 0.32 6.96 6.51
N THR A 12 0.59 6.93 7.82
CA THR A 12 1.94 6.87 8.40
C THR A 12 2.82 5.80 7.75
N TYR A 13 2.26 4.60 7.55
CA TYR A 13 3.00 3.44 7.04
C TYR A 13 3.03 3.31 5.51
N GLY A 14 2.50 4.30 4.77
CA GLY A 14 2.61 4.35 3.32
C GLY A 14 1.32 4.67 2.57
N VAL A 15 1.28 4.27 1.29
CA VAL A 15 0.32 4.79 0.30
C VAL A 15 -0.54 3.68 -0.28
N VAL A 16 -1.84 3.91 -0.36
CA VAL A 16 -2.81 3.00 -0.98
C VAL A 16 -3.15 3.49 -2.39
N TYR A 17 -3.03 2.60 -3.36
CA TYR A 17 -3.38 2.84 -4.77
C TYR A 17 -4.56 1.99 -5.17
N LYS A 18 -5.49 2.56 -5.94
CA LYS A 18 -6.41 1.78 -6.76
C LYS A 18 -5.62 1.17 -7.92
N ALA A 19 -5.82 -0.11 -8.17
CA ALA A 19 -5.19 -0.83 -9.24
C ALA A 19 -6.17 -1.79 -9.93
N ARG A 20 -5.83 -2.22 -11.14
CA ARG A 20 -6.49 -3.32 -11.85
C ARG A 20 -5.59 -4.55 -11.81
N ASP A 21 -6.12 -5.70 -11.41
CA ASP A 21 -5.44 -6.97 -11.66
C ASP A 21 -5.54 -7.27 -13.16
N LYS A 22 -4.40 -7.39 -13.85
CA LYS A 22 -4.37 -7.66 -15.30
C LYS A 22 -4.85 -9.07 -15.65
N LEU A 23 -4.89 -9.99 -14.69
CA LEU A 23 -5.32 -11.37 -14.90
C LEU A 23 -6.84 -11.51 -14.75
N THR A 24 -7.41 -10.98 -13.66
CA THR A 24 -8.85 -11.14 -13.37
C THR A 24 -9.68 -9.95 -13.83
N ASN A 25 -9.05 -8.84 -14.23
CA ASN A 25 -9.68 -7.55 -14.50
C ASN A 25 -10.32 -6.87 -13.28
N ASP A 26 -10.18 -7.42 -12.08
CA ASP A 26 -10.77 -6.85 -10.87
C ASP A 26 -10.10 -5.54 -10.44
N ILE A 27 -10.91 -4.67 -9.84
CA ILE A 27 -10.44 -3.47 -9.18
C ILE A 27 -10.03 -3.83 -7.75
N VAL A 28 -8.77 -3.57 -7.42
CA VAL A 28 -8.17 -3.89 -6.12
C VAL A 28 -7.48 -2.67 -5.51
N ALA A 29 -7.26 -2.70 -4.20
CA ALA A 29 -6.42 -1.75 -3.50
C ALA A 29 -5.03 -2.35 -3.24
N VAL A 30 -3.97 -1.61 -3.54
CA VAL A 30 -2.58 -2.01 -3.31
C VAL A 30 -1.94 -1.05 -2.33
N LYS A 31 -1.59 -1.55 -1.14
CA LYS A 31 -0.86 -0.79 -0.11
C LYS A 31 0.65 -0.91 -0.36
N LYS A 32 1.29 0.19 -0.72
CA LYS A 32 2.75 0.31 -0.79
C LYS A 32 3.24 0.75 0.58
N ILE A 33 3.84 -0.18 1.33
CA ILE A 33 4.47 0.11 2.61
C ILE A 33 5.75 0.93 2.35
N ARG A 34 5.93 2.03 3.10
CA ARG A 34 7.22 2.70 3.19
C ARG A 34 8.05 1.85 4.15
N LEU A 35 9.04 1.15 3.60
CA LEU A 35 10.08 0.54 4.40
C LEU A 35 11.09 1.66 4.67
N ASP A 36 10.80 2.50 5.66
CA ASP A 36 11.82 3.36 6.21
C ASP A 36 12.80 2.43 6.92
N HIS A 37 13.99 2.31 6.35
CA HIS A 37 15.05 1.41 6.82
C HIS A 37 15.77 1.95 8.05
N GLU A 38 15.08 2.72 8.91
CA GLU A 38 15.63 3.28 10.14
C GLU A 38 14.56 3.22 11.25
N ASP A 39 14.69 2.21 12.12
CA ASP A 39 14.62 2.31 13.59
C ASP A 39 13.51 3.11 14.30
N GLU A 40 12.30 3.27 13.74
CA GLU A 40 11.17 3.81 14.52
C GLU A 40 10.26 2.71 15.06
N GLY A 41 10.62 2.29 16.27
CA GLY A 41 9.96 1.35 17.18
C GLY A 41 8.51 0.99 16.85
N LEU A 42 8.30 -0.30 16.61
CA LEU A 42 7.00 -0.94 16.80
C LEU A 42 6.44 -0.48 18.16
N PRO A 43 5.27 0.19 18.26
CA PRO A 43 4.62 0.29 19.54
C PRO A 43 4.17 -1.12 19.89
N SER A 44 4.98 -1.81 20.69
CA SER A 44 4.55 -2.96 21.46
C SER A 44 3.52 -2.45 22.45
N THR A 45 2.28 -2.31 22.03
CA THR A 45 1.17 -2.19 22.98
C THR A 45 1.02 -3.54 23.67
N ALA A 46 1.44 -3.54 24.95
CA ALA A 46 1.05 -4.51 25.96
C ALA A 46 -0.45 -4.51 26.22
#